data_AF-A0A3N5JVR1-F1
#
_entry.id   AF-A0A3N5JVR1-F1
#
_cell.length_a   1.000
_cell.length_b   1.000
_cell.length_c   1.000
_cell.angle_alpha   90.00
_cell.angle_beta   90.00
_cell.angle_gamma   90.00
#
_symmetry.space_group_name_H-M   'P 1'
#
loop_
_entity.id
_entity.type
_entity.pdbx_description
1 polymer ?
#
loop_
_entity_poly.entity_id
_entity_poly.type
_entity_poly.pdbx_seq_one_letter_code
_entity_poly.pdbx_strand_id
1 'polypeptide(L)'
;MKSIQIIIFTMLTIFIITSSIAVATPSTIIWIPSVDFQAYKSFHLGIDNYAYDFKNGKAYSGTAFPTDLGLTVGVLPSSTVQAEIGVDYFTPLWSPFSLNAKIGVPEGAISDWSPALAVGGFGFGFSKNVTDYNIVYGIAGKTFPVIGRIEVGYFSGNDKLLVDLSSGSADNSGILLSWDRMIPEISENLWLAVDYQGGKSSFGALSYGVAWSFSKNVSVIFARDVFNADIPSVFTMQLDINI
;
A
#
# COMPACT_ATOMS: atom_id res chain seq x y z
N MET A 1 -20.99 9.65 -43.33
CA MET A 1 -20.08 10.72 -42.85
C MET A 1 -20.50 11.29 -41.50
N LYS A 2 -21.76 11.73 -41.31
CA LYS A 2 -22.26 12.24 -40.01
C LYS A 2 -22.13 11.25 -38.84
N SER A 3 -22.38 9.97 -39.07
CA SER A 3 -22.28 8.90 -38.06
C SER A 3 -20.85 8.57 -37.64
N ILE A 4 -19.86 8.70 -38.54
CA ILE A 4 -18.43 8.51 -38.22
C ILE A 4 -17.89 9.73 -37.46
N GLN A 5 -18.34 10.93 -37.81
CA GLN A 5 -18.00 12.15 -37.06
C GLN A 5 -18.57 12.11 -35.64
N ILE A 6 -19.79 11.59 -35.44
CA ILE A 6 -20.37 11.42 -34.10
C ILE A 6 -19.58 10.39 -33.28
N ILE A 7 -19.18 9.25 -33.85
CA ILE A 7 -18.37 8.24 -33.14
C ILE A 7 -16.99 8.80 -32.77
N ILE A 8 -16.34 9.54 -33.67
CA ILE A 8 -15.07 10.21 -33.39
C ILE A 8 -15.26 11.28 -32.32
N PHE A 9 -16.34 12.07 -32.36
CA PHE A 9 -16.63 13.08 -31.34
C PHE A 9 -16.94 12.43 -29.98
N THR A 10 -17.67 11.32 -29.93
CA THR A 10 -17.95 10.57 -28.70
C THR A 10 -16.69 9.90 -28.14
N MET A 11 -15.80 9.35 -28.99
CA MET A 11 -14.51 8.81 -28.54
C MET A 11 -13.53 9.91 -28.09
N LEU A 12 -13.54 11.09 -28.72
CA LEU A 12 -12.72 12.23 -28.30
C LEU A 12 -13.24 12.86 -26.99
N THR A 13 -14.55 12.83 -26.75
CA THR A 13 -15.17 13.36 -25.52
C THR A 13 -14.95 12.42 -24.32
N ILE A 14 -14.72 11.12 -24.55
CA ILE A 14 -14.33 10.15 -23.51
C ILE A 14 -12.85 10.32 -23.08
N PHE A 15 -12.04 11.05 -23.85
CA PHE A 15 -10.60 11.20 -23.61
C PHE A 15 -10.21 12.41 -22.73
N ILE A 16 -11.16 13.14 -22.16
CA ILE A 16 -10.87 14.29 -21.28
C ILE A 16 -11.55 14.09 -19.93
N ILE A 17 -11.05 13.12 -19.18
CA ILE A 17 -11.13 13.15 -17.72
C ILE A 17 -9.69 13.16 -17.23
N THR A 18 -9.03 14.32 -17.31
CA THR A 18 -7.84 14.58 -16.52
C THR A 18 -8.32 14.91 -15.11
N SER A 19 -8.72 13.88 -14.37
CA SER A 19 -8.88 14.02 -12.94
C SER A 19 -7.47 14.15 -12.36
N SER A 20 -7.03 15.39 -12.11
CA SER A 20 -5.94 15.66 -11.19
C SER A 20 -6.42 15.30 -9.80
N ILE A 21 -6.45 14.00 -9.50
CA ILE A 21 -6.85 13.51 -8.19
C ILE A 21 -5.67 13.77 -7.26
N ALA A 22 -5.76 14.89 -6.54
CA ALA A 22 -5.01 15.09 -5.32
C ALA A 22 -5.59 14.12 -4.28
N VAL A 23 -5.09 12.88 -4.30
CA VAL A 23 -5.32 11.89 -3.25
C VAL A 23 -4.24 12.13 -2.19
N ALA A 24 -4.56 11.92 -0.91
CA ALA A 24 -3.51 11.55 0.03
C ALA A 24 -2.74 10.40 -0.64
N THR A 25 -1.43 10.52 -0.77
CA THR A 25 -0.60 9.51 -1.44
C THR A 25 -0.27 8.46 -0.39
N PRO A 26 -1.01 7.35 -0.26
CA PRO A 26 -0.64 6.34 0.71
C PRO A 26 0.67 5.71 0.24
N SER A 27 1.61 5.51 1.16
CA SER A 27 2.84 4.75 0.87
C SER A 27 2.56 3.24 0.74
N THR A 28 1.32 2.82 1.01
CA THR A 28 0.75 1.46 0.93
C THR A 28 -0.53 1.44 0.09
N ILE A 29 -0.98 0.25 -0.32
CA ILE A 29 -2.32 0.07 -0.93
C ILE A 29 -3.35 -0.21 0.16
N ILE A 30 -3.16 -1.32 0.87
CA ILE A 30 -3.76 -1.65 2.17
C ILE A 30 -2.66 -2.27 3.04
N TRP A 31 -2.10 -3.38 2.59
CA TRP A 31 -1.11 -4.18 3.31
C TRP A 31 0.26 -4.15 2.64
N ILE A 32 0.31 -4.04 1.30
CA ILE A 32 1.56 -3.99 0.54
C ILE A 32 2.00 -2.54 0.28
N PRO A 33 3.31 -2.29 0.06
CA PRO A 33 3.77 -0.98 -0.41
C PRO A 33 3.20 -0.64 -1.78
N SER A 34 2.95 0.66 -2.03
CA SER A 34 2.49 1.19 -3.32
C SER A 34 3.64 1.77 -4.15
N VAL A 35 3.38 1.98 -5.45
CA VAL A 35 4.24 2.78 -6.34
C VAL A 35 4.07 4.31 -6.17
N ASP A 36 3.21 4.76 -5.26
CA ASP A 36 3.00 6.20 -4.99
C ASP A 36 4.09 6.76 -4.07
N PHE A 37 4.36 8.06 -4.17
CA PHE A 37 5.43 8.71 -3.42
C PHE A 37 4.93 9.97 -2.72
N GLN A 38 5.47 10.23 -1.53
CA GLN A 38 5.34 11.54 -0.91
C GLN A 38 6.06 12.61 -1.74
N ALA A 39 5.37 13.71 -2.00
CA ALA A 39 5.95 14.84 -2.71
C ALA A 39 7.11 15.48 -1.93
N TYR A 40 8.03 16.14 -2.64
CA TYR A 40 9.20 16.76 -2.02
C TYR A 40 8.82 17.72 -0.88
N LYS A 41 9.40 17.50 0.30
CA LYS A 41 9.14 18.21 1.56
C LYS A 41 7.72 18.10 2.11
N SER A 42 6.89 17.22 1.54
CA SER A 42 5.57 16.90 2.10
C SER A 42 5.74 15.79 3.12
N PHE A 43 5.12 15.97 4.28
CA PHE A 43 5.11 14.96 5.33
C PHE A 43 3.83 14.15 5.22
N HIS A 44 3.91 12.88 5.58
CA HIS A 44 2.79 11.97 5.63
C HIS A 44 2.76 11.28 6.99
N LEU A 45 1.65 11.43 7.68
CA LEU A 45 1.36 10.75 8.93
C LEU A 45 0.39 9.62 8.65
N GLY A 46 0.80 8.39 8.95
CA GLY A 46 -0.01 7.18 8.89
C GLY A 46 -0.34 6.67 10.29
N ILE A 47 -1.56 6.21 10.48
CA ILE A 47 -2.01 5.57 11.73
C ILE A 47 -2.77 4.31 11.36
N ASP A 48 -2.21 3.15 11.68
CA ASP A 48 -2.80 1.85 11.33
C ASP A 48 -3.20 1.08 12.58
N ASN A 49 -4.47 0.69 12.64
CA ASN A 49 -5.00 -0.12 13.73
C ASN A 49 -5.57 -1.42 13.20
N TYR A 50 -5.22 -2.52 13.87
CA TYR A 50 -5.62 -3.87 13.49
C TYR A 50 -6.43 -4.51 14.62
N ALA A 51 -7.66 -4.91 14.32
CA ALA A 51 -8.56 -5.59 15.24
C ALA A 51 -8.84 -7.00 14.73
N TYR A 52 -8.57 -8.03 15.55
CA TYR A 52 -8.89 -9.41 15.19
C TYR A 52 -10.38 -9.58 14.89
N ASP A 53 -10.68 -10.31 13.82
CA ASP A 53 -12.03 -10.76 13.50
C ASP A 53 -12.51 -11.77 14.57
N PHE A 54 -13.81 -11.76 14.83
CA PHE A 54 -14.46 -12.68 15.76
C PHE A 54 -14.58 -14.07 15.12
N LYS A 55 -13.56 -14.92 15.28
CA LYS A 55 -13.66 -16.34 14.86
C LYS A 55 -14.56 -17.10 15.84
N ASN A 56 -15.73 -17.56 15.37
CA ASN A 56 -16.67 -18.42 16.12
C ASN A 56 -17.16 -17.85 17.46
N GLY A 57 -17.34 -16.52 17.56
CA GLY A 57 -17.87 -15.87 18.77
C GLY A 57 -16.94 -15.95 19.99
N LYS A 58 -15.66 -16.30 19.80
CA LYS A 58 -14.63 -16.25 20.84
C LYS A 58 -13.65 -15.14 20.51
N ALA A 59 -13.38 -14.27 21.48
CA ALA A 59 -12.27 -13.32 21.38
C ALA A 59 -10.98 -14.13 21.17
N TYR A 60 -10.21 -13.79 20.13
CA TYR A 60 -8.87 -14.34 20.00
C TYR A 60 -8.04 -13.79 21.16
N SER A 61 -7.54 -14.68 22.03
CA SER A 61 -6.73 -14.32 23.20
C SER A 61 -5.25 -14.12 22.87
N GLY A 62 -4.91 -14.00 21.58
CA GLY A 62 -3.54 -13.71 21.15
C GLY A 62 -3.19 -12.25 21.34
N THR A 63 -1.88 -11.97 21.32
CA THR A 63 -1.35 -10.60 21.38
C THR A 63 -1.94 -9.76 20.25
N ALA A 64 -2.46 -8.58 20.58
CA ALA A 64 -2.94 -7.62 19.61
C ALA A 64 -1.83 -7.31 18.58
N PHE A 65 -2.23 -7.15 17.31
CA PHE A 65 -1.33 -6.56 16.32
C PHE A 65 -0.92 -5.17 16.79
N PRO A 66 0.35 -4.77 16.59
CA PRO A 66 0.79 -3.46 17.00
C PRO A 66 0.02 -2.38 16.23
N THR A 67 -0.28 -1.28 16.91
CA THR A 67 -0.65 -0.05 16.21
C THR A 67 0.60 0.54 15.59
N ASP A 68 0.53 0.88 14.32
CA ASP A 68 1.60 1.58 13.61
C ASP A 68 1.31 3.09 13.60
N LEU A 69 2.31 3.88 13.94
CA LEU A 69 2.32 5.33 13.80
C LEU A 69 3.52 5.69 12.91
N GLY A 70 3.26 5.91 11.63
CA GLY A 70 4.27 6.18 10.61
C GLY A 70 4.43 7.68 10.33
N LEU A 71 5.66 8.15 10.22
CA LEU A 71 5.98 9.48 9.68
C LEU A 71 6.94 9.35 8.50
N THR A 72 6.48 9.73 7.32
CA THR A 72 7.23 9.64 6.06
C THR A 72 7.38 11.02 5.43
N VAL A 73 8.49 11.26 4.72
CA VAL A 73 8.75 12.54 4.03
C VAL A 73 9.35 12.31 2.65
N GLY A 74 8.88 13.05 1.65
CA GLY A 74 9.49 13.09 0.32
C GLY A 74 10.80 13.89 0.32
N VAL A 75 11.89 13.28 -0.13
CA VAL A 75 13.25 13.84 0.02
C VAL A 75 13.91 14.31 -1.26
N LEU A 76 13.33 14.01 -2.43
CA LEU A 76 13.96 14.29 -3.72
C LEU A 76 13.20 15.38 -4.50
N PRO A 77 13.86 16.51 -4.88
CA PRO A 77 13.24 17.57 -5.66
C PRO A 77 13.25 17.24 -7.16
N SER A 78 12.56 16.16 -7.56
CA SER A 78 12.48 15.73 -8.96
C SER A 78 11.09 15.19 -9.26
N SER A 79 10.60 15.46 -10.46
CA SER A 79 9.32 14.93 -10.97
C SER A 79 9.51 13.59 -11.68
N THR A 80 10.72 13.26 -12.11
CA THR A 80 11.03 12.03 -12.86
C THR A 80 11.43 10.89 -11.93
N VAL A 81 12.20 11.21 -10.90
CA VAL A 81 12.62 10.27 -9.86
C VAL A 81 12.13 10.84 -8.54
N GLN A 82 11.44 10.05 -7.75
CA GLN A 82 10.96 10.44 -6.42
C GLN A 82 11.53 9.49 -5.38
N ALA A 83 11.69 9.99 -4.16
CA ALA A 83 12.16 9.19 -3.05
C ALA A 83 11.54 9.68 -1.74
N GLU A 84 11.31 8.75 -0.84
CA GLU A 84 10.81 8.99 0.51
C GLU A 84 11.59 8.18 1.53
N ILE A 85 11.64 8.70 2.75
CA ILE A 85 12.15 8.02 3.94
C ILE A 85 11.16 8.21 5.07
N GLY A 86 11.08 7.24 5.97
CA GLY A 86 10.16 7.29 7.08
C GLY A 86 10.63 6.52 8.31
N VAL A 87 9.92 6.76 9.40
CA VAL A 87 10.05 6.06 10.68
C VAL A 87 8.68 5.62 11.14
N ASP A 88 8.60 4.36 11.56
CA ASP A 88 7.40 3.72 12.07
C ASP A 88 7.58 3.48 13.58
N TYR A 89 6.53 3.75 14.35
CA TYR A 89 6.48 3.48 15.78
C TYR A 89 5.36 2.47 16.08
N PHE A 90 5.77 1.23 16.31
CA PHE A 90 4.91 0.09 16.60
C PHE A 90 4.68 -0.09 18.10
N THR A 91 3.47 0.18 18.58
CA THR A 91 3.11 -0.01 19.99
C THR A 91 2.21 -1.24 20.16
N PRO A 92 2.42 -2.09 21.19
CA PRO A 92 3.29 -1.90 22.37
C PRO A 92 4.63 -2.64 22.30
N LEU A 93 5.31 -2.67 21.15
CA LEU A 93 6.58 -3.40 21.03
C LEU A 93 7.67 -2.79 21.93
N TRP A 94 8.53 -3.64 22.50
CA TRP A 94 9.65 -3.18 23.35
C TRP A 94 10.74 -2.45 22.55
N SER A 95 10.90 -2.81 21.27
CA SER A 95 11.76 -2.15 20.29
C SER A 95 10.85 -1.59 19.20
N PRO A 96 10.19 -0.45 19.45
CA PRO A 96 9.03 -0.03 18.69
C PRO A 96 9.38 0.66 17.37
N PHE A 97 10.63 1.11 17.21
CA PHE A 97 11.03 1.88 16.05
C PHE A 97 11.52 1.00 14.90
N SER A 98 11.07 1.33 13.70
CA SER A 98 11.56 0.79 12.44
C SER A 98 11.75 1.93 11.43
N LEU A 99 12.65 1.76 10.47
CA LEU A 99 12.81 2.68 9.36
C LEU A 99 12.21 2.09 8.08
N ASN A 100 11.83 2.99 7.18
CA ASN A 100 11.42 2.65 5.82
C ASN A 100 12.01 3.66 4.81
N ALA A 101 12.19 3.22 3.57
CA ALA A 101 12.66 4.06 2.47
C ALA A 101 12.19 3.50 1.13
N LYS A 102 11.92 4.39 0.17
CA LYS A 102 11.49 4.03 -1.18
C LYS A 102 12.04 5.03 -2.19
N ILE A 103 12.43 4.55 -3.37
CA ILE A 103 12.85 5.36 -4.50
C ILE A 103 12.27 4.78 -5.78
N GLY A 104 11.95 5.63 -6.75
CA GLY A 104 11.52 5.15 -8.04
C GLY A 104 11.03 6.25 -8.96
N VAL A 105 10.24 5.84 -9.94
CA VAL A 105 9.77 6.64 -11.07
C VAL A 105 8.24 6.58 -11.06
N PRO A 106 7.55 7.72 -10.89
CA PRO A 106 6.09 7.76 -10.99
C PRO A 106 5.59 7.33 -12.37
N GLU A 107 4.34 6.88 -12.45
CA GLU A 107 3.71 6.55 -13.73
C GLU A 107 3.76 7.76 -14.68
N GLY A 108 4.04 7.52 -15.96
CA GLY A 108 4.08 8.60 -16.96
C GLY A 108 5.31 9.50 -16.92
N ALA A 109 6.17 9.39 -15.90
CA ALA A 109 7.23 10.38 -15.66
C ALA A 109 8.39 10.34 -16.68
N ILE A 110 8.60 9.20 -17.35
CA ILE A 110 9.56 9.05 -18.47
C ILE A 110 8.86 9.31 -19.81
N SER A 111 7.62 8.84 -19.95
CA SER A 111 6.74 9.04 -21.10
C SER A 111 5.31 8.67 -20.70
N ASP A 112 4.29 9.24 -21.35
CA ASP A 112 2.87 9.02 -20.97
C ASP A 112 2.46 7.54 -20.79
N TRP A 113 3.09 6.62 -21.53
CA TRP A 113 2.78 5.18 -21.45
C TRP A 113 3.59 4.43 -20.38
N SER A 114 4.66 5.01 -19.82
CA SER A 114 5.55 4.29 -18.90
C SER A 114 4.83 3.88 -17.62
N PRO A 115 5.07 2.67 -17.09
CA PRO A 115 4.58 2.28 -15.78
C PRO A 115 5.28 3.08 -14.68
N ALA A 116 4.69 3.09 -13.49
CA ALA A 116 5.40 3.45 -12.28
C ALA A 116 6.32 2.30 -11.85
N LEU A 117 7.47 2.63 -11.27
CA LEU A 117 8.43 1.68 -10.73
C LEU A 117 8.86 2.16 -9.35
N ALA A 118 8.95 1.26 -8.38
CA ALA A 118 9.50 1.55 -7.07
C ALA A 118 10.38 0.41 -6.57
N VAL A 119 11.47 0.77 -5.90
CA VAL A 119 12.30 -0.11 -5.09
C VAL A 119 12.38 0.49 -3.71
N GLY A 120 12.12 -0.31 -2.69
CA GLY A 120 12.12 0.18 -1.33
C GLY A 120 12.35 -0.92 -0.32
N GLY A 121 12.24 -0.54 0.94
CA GLY A 121 12.19 -1.46 2.04
C GLY A 121 11.58 -0.83 3.29
N PHE A 122 11.10 -1.70 4.16
CA PHE A 122 10.47 -1.37 5.43
C PHE A 122 10.78 -2.45 6.47
N GLY A 123 10.41 -2.19 7.72
CA GLY A 123 10.74 -3.12 8.81
C GLY A 123 12.24 -3.14 9.13
N PHE A 124 12.98 -2.06 8.85
CA PHE A 124 14.37 -1.91 9.27
C PHE A 124 14.44 -1.56 10.77
N GLY A 125 14.16 -2.56 11.61
CA GLY A 125 14.21 -2.43 13.06
C GLY A 125 15.62 -2.45 13.65
N PHE A 126 15.74 -1.95 14.88
CA PHE A 126 17.03 -1.81 15.58
C PHE A 126 17.43 -3.05 16.39
N SER A 127 16.60 -4.10 16.42
CA SER A 127 16.84 -5.29 17.24
C SER A 127 16.92 -6.55 16.38
N LYS A 128 18.12 -7.13 16.37
CA LYS A 128 18.49 -8.26 15.52
C LYS A 128 17.63 -9.50 15.79
N ASN A 129 17.04 -10.04 14.74
CA ASN A 129 16.08 -11.14 14.74
C ASN A 129 14.94 -10.93 15.72
N VAL A 130 14.49 -9.68 15.88
CA VAL A 130 13.32 -9.34 16.71
C VAL A 130 12.41 -8.36 16.01
N THR A 131 12.95 -7.24 15.53
CA THR A 131 12.17 -6.21 14.81
C THR A 131 12.77 -5.84 13.45
N ASP A 132 13.91 -6.40 13.09
CA ASP A 132 14.61 -6.21 11.82
C ASP A 132 14.09 -7.17 10.73
N TYR A 133 12.80 -7.05 10.39
CA TYR A 133 12.20 -7.80 9.28
C TYR A 133 12.93 -7.54 7.96
N ASN A 134 13.51 -6.35 7.79
CA ASN A 134 14.38 -5.97 6.67
C ASN A 134 13.76 -6.34 5.32
N ILE A 135 12.45 -6.08 5.15
CA ILE A 135 11.76 -6.39 3.91
C ILE A 135 12.22 -5.38 2.87
N VAL A 136 12.79 -5.89 1.79
CA VAL A 136 13.14 -5.14 0.58
C VAL A 136 12.28 -5.64 -0.57
N TYR A 137 11.86 -4.74 -1.45
CA TYR A 137 10.94 -5.06 -2.53
C TYR A 137 11.22 -4.24 -3.78
N GLY A 138 10.74 -4.76 -4.91
CA GLY A 138 10.55 -4.02 -6.14
C GLY A 138 9.13 -4.22 -6.65
N ILE A 139 8.50 -3.15 -7.11
CA ILE A 139 7.11 -3.15 -7.59
C ILE A 139 6.98 -2.27 -8.84
N ALA A 140 6.13 -2.71 -9.76
CA ALA A 140 5.78 -1.99 -10.97
C ALA A 140 4.26 -1.85 -11.05
N GLY A 141 3.78 -0.66 -11.38
CA GLY A 141 2.36 -0.32 -11.40
C GLY A 141 1.94 0.33 -12.71
N LYS A 142 0.73 0.02 -13.18
CA LYS A 142 0.14 0.70 -14.33
C LYS A 142 -1.35 0.93 -14.15
N THR A 143 -1.77 2.16 -14.42
CA THR A 143 -3.18 2.54 -14.42
C THR A 143 -3.79 2.31 -15.80
N PHE A 144 -4.87 1.54 -15.84
CA PHE A 144 -5.64 1.29 -17.04
C PHE A 144 -6.96 2.06 -16.98
N PRO A 145 -7.35 2.77 -18.07
CA PRO A 145 -8.63 3.44 -18.12
C PRO A 145 -9.78 2.50 -17.77
N VAL A 146 -10.71 2.96 -16.92
CA VAL A 146 -11.89 2.21 -16.45
C VAL A 146 -11.59 1.03 -15.53
N ILE A 147 -10.48 0.31 -15.73
CA ILE A 147 -10.14 -0.89 -14.95
C ILE A 147 -9.55 -0.52 -13.59
N GLY A 148 -8.78 0.57 -13.51
CA GLY A 148 -8.01 0.92 -12.32
C GLY A 148 -6.52 0.58 -12.47
N ARG A 149 -5.79 0.66 -11.37
CA ARG A 149 -4.37 0.37 -11.30
C ARG A 149 -4.13 -1.08 -10.94
N ILE A 150 -3.11 -1.67 -11.55
CA ILE A 150 -2.59 -3.00 -11.21
C ILE A 150 -1.13 -2.83 -10.86
N GLU A 151 -0.70 -3.43 -9.76
CA GLU A 151 0.71 -3.50 -9.37
C GLU A 151 1.18 -4.94 -9.20
N VAL A 152 2.43 -5.19 -9.59
CA VAL A 152 3.09 -6.49 -9.48
C VAL A 152 4.49 -6.26 -8.97
N GLY A 153 4.88 -7.03 -7.96
CA GLY A 153 6.19 -6.93 -7.35
C GLY A 153 6.69 -8.23 -6.75
N TYR A 154 7.86 -8.13 -6.13
CA TYR A 154 8.48 -9.20 -5.38
C TYR A 154 9.18 -8.62 -4.16
N PHE A 155 9.12 -9.33 -3.04
CA PHE A 155 9.81 -8.95 -1.81
C PHE A 155 10.74 -10.06 -1.32
N SER A 156 11.72 -9.68 -0.52
CA SER A 156 12.54 -10.57 0.29
C SER A 156 12.84 -9.89 1.63
N GLY A 157 13.03 -10.66 2.71
CA GLY A 157 13.35 -10.13 4.03
C GLY A 157 14.08 -11.12 4.92
N ASN A 158 14.04 -10.89 6.23
CA ASN A 158 14.75 -11.68 7.25
C ASN A 158 14.18 -13.10 7.39
N ASP A 159 15.00 -14.11 7.11
CA ASP A 159 14.63 -15.54 7.13
C ASP A 159 14.39 -16.12 8.53
N LYS A 160 14.74 -15.40 9.60
CA LYS A 160 14.50 -15.79 10.99
C LYS A 160 13.19 -15.26 11.53
N LEU A 161 12.69 -14.16 10.96
CA LEU A 161 11.46 -13.51 11.39
C LEU A 161 10.29 -13.86 10.46
N LEU A 162 10.53 -13.88 9.15
CA LEU A 162 9.55 -14.26 8.15
C LEU A 162 9.62 -15.77 7.94
N VAL A 163 8.88 -16.49 8.79
CA VAL A 163 8.80 -17.94 8.79
C VAL A 163 7.37 -18.40 8.59
N ASP A 164 7.18 -19.51 7.90
CA ASP A 164 5.88 -20.17 7.79
C ASP A 164 5.40 -20.53 9.21
N LEU A 165 4.23 -20.01 9.59
CA LEU A 165 3.72 -20.13 10.96
C LEU A 165 3.34 -21.58 11.36
N SER A 166 3.24 -22.50 10.41
CA SER A 166 2.94 -23.91 10.67
C SER A 166 4.21 -24.77 10.80
N SER A 167 5.22 -24.50 9.96
CA SER A 167 6.43 -25.32 9.86
C SER A 167 7.66 -24.70 10.55
N GLY A 168 7.65 -23.39 10.82
CA GLY A 168 8.79 -22.64 11.32
C GLY A 168 9.95 -22.50 10.32
N SER A 169 9.77 -22.94 9.07
CA SER A 169 10.77 -22.80 8.01
C SER A 169 10.74 -21.39 7.44
N ALA A 170 11.87 -20.92 6.90
CA ALA A 170 11.95 -19.62 6.25
C ALA A 170 10.90 -19.49 5.13
N ASP A 171 10.16 -18.39 5.17
CA ASP A 171 9.14 -18.01 4.19
C ASP A 171 9.19 -16.48 4.01
N ASN A 172 10.38 -16.04 3.62
CA ASN A 172 10.84 -14.66 3.71
C ASN A 172 10.85 -13.93 2.37
N SER A 173 10.23 -14.48 1.35
CA SER A 173 10.14 -13.84 0.04
C SER A 173 8.90 -14.29 -0.70
N GLY A 174 8.37 -13.44 -1.57
CA GLY A 174 7.15 -13.75 -2.28
C GLY A 174 6.72 -12.67 -3.25
N ILE A 175 5.64 -12.94 -3.96
CA ILE A 175 5.03 -11.99 -4.89
C ILE A 175 4.23 -10.93 -4.13
N LEU A 176 4.17 -9.74 -4.70
CA LEU A 176 3.26 -8.67 -4.34
C LEU A 176 2.32 -8.45 -5.52
N LEU A 177 1.02 -8.34 -5.25
CA LEU A 177 0.02 -8.05 -6.27
C LEU A 177 -1.00 -7.06 -5.71
N SER A 178 -1.43 -6.08 -6.50
CA SER A 178 -2.58 -5.27 -6.13
C SER A 178 -3.43 -4.89 -7.33
N TRP A 179 -4.67 -4.55 -7.00
CA TRP A 179 -5.58 -3.82 -7.84
C TRP A 179 -6.27 -2.75 -7.01
N ASP A 180 -6.28 -1.51 -7.48
CA ASP A 180 -7.03 -0.43 -6.86
C ASP A 180 -7.73 0.43 -7.91
N ARG A 181 -8.86 1.03 -7.54
CA ARG A 181 -9.67 1.82 -8.46
C ARG A 181 -10.51 2.85 -7.73
N MET A 182 -10.40 4.11 -8.15
CA MET A 182 -11.38 5.16 -7.84
C MET A 182 -12.75 4.82 -8.42
N ILE A 183 -13.83 5.03 -7.66
CA ILE A 183 -15.20 4.73 -8.07
C ILE A 183 -16.01 6.04 -8.24
N PRO A 184 -15.66 6.86 -9.25
CA PRO A 184 -16.31 8.15 -9.47
C PRO A 184 -17.80 8.01 -9.82
N GLU A 185 -18.25 6.83 -10.24
CA GLU A 185 -19.67 6.54 -10.48
C GLU A 185 -20.50 6.60 -9.20
N ILE A 186 -19.87 6.47 -8.03
CA ILE A 186 -20.49 6.60 -6.71
C ILE A 186 -20.03 7.90 -6.03
N SER A 187 -18.72 8.14 -6.00
CA SER A 187 -18.12 9.31 -5.37
C SER A 187 -16.69 9.51 -5.86
N GLU A 188 -16.31 10.75 -6.15
CA GLU A 188 -14.91 11.09 -6.48
C GLU A 188 -13.94 10.90 -5.32
N ASN A 189 -14.46 10.67 -4.10
CA ASN A 189 -13.67 10.46 -2.89
C ASN A 189 -13.50 8.98 -2.52
N LEU A 190 -14.18 8.07 -3.23
CA LEU A 190 -14.20 6.63 -2.91
C LEU A 190 -13.22 5.87 -3.79
N TRP A 191 -12.38 5.02 -3.20
CA TRP A 191 -11.64 3.99 -3.93
C TRP A 191 -11.80 2.61 -3.31
N LEU A 192 -11.68 1.59 -4.15
CA LEU A 192 -11.64 0.19 -3.76
C LEU A 192 -10.21 -0.32 -3.96
N ALA A 193 -9.78 -1.23 -3.10
CA ALA A 193 -8.48 -1.85 -3.22
C ALA A 193 -8.53 -3.33 -2.82
N VAL A 194 -7.71 -4.12 -3.50
CA VAL A 194 -7.38 -5.51 -3.18
C VAL A 194 -5.88 -5.64 -3.34
N ASP A 195 -5.19 -6.18 -2.35
CA ASP A 195 -3.78 -6.51 -2.48
C ASP A 195 -3.45 -7.88 -1.87
N TYR A 196 -2.27 -8.38 -2.23
CA TYR A 196 -1.80 -9.69 -1.83
C TYR A 196 -0.29 -9.67 -1.62
N GLN A 197 0.12 -10.12 -0.44
CA GLN A 197 1.50 -10.45 -0.13
C GLN A 197 1.65 -11.97 -0.01
N GLY A 198 2.55 -12.53 -0.82
CA GLY A 198 2.82 -13.97 -0.84
C GLY A 198 3.54 -14.50 0.40
N GLY A 199 3.49 -15.82 0.57
CA GLY A 199 4.06 -16.53 1.72
C GLY A 199 3.03 -16.79 2.82
N LYS A 200 3.40 -17.59 3.81
CA LYS A 200 2.64 -17.96 5.02
C LYS A 200 3.32 -17.46 6.29
N SER A 201 4.20 -16.47 6.16
CA SER A 201 4.73 -15.72 7.28
C SER A 201 3.67 -14.78 7.87
N SER A 202 4.00 -14.09 8.97
CA SER A 202 3.13 -13.09 9.59
C SER A 202 2.75 -11.92 8.66
N PHE A 203 3.42 -11.78 7.52
CA PHE A 203 3.13 -10.77 6.50
C PHE A 203 2.32 -11.31 5.31
N GLY A 204 2.18 -12.64 5.17
CA GLY A 204 1.45 -13.21 4.05
C GLY A 204 -0.05 -13.03 4.20
N ALA A 205 -0.68 -12.21 3.36
CA ALA A 205 -2.11 -11.90 3.44
C ALA A 205 -2.73 -11.57 2.08
N LEU A 206 -4.02 -11.82 1.97
CA LEU A 206 -4.92 -11.21 0.99
C LEU A 206 -5.73 -10.12 1.70
N SER A 207 -5.60 -8.88 1.26
CA SER A 207 -6.33 -7.76 1.84
C SER A 207 -7.28 -7.14 0.84
N TYR A 208 -8.42 -6.67 1.32
CA TYR A 208 -9.40 -5.98 0.50
C TYR A 208 -10.20 -4.99 1.32
N GLY A 209 -10.56 -3.87 0.70
CA GLY A 209 -11.21 -2.80 1.42
C GLY A 209 -11.68 -1.66 0.54
N VAL A 210 -12.15 -0.64 1.25
CA VAL A 210 -12.57 0.63 0.68
C VAL A 210 -11.82 1.73 1.37
N ALA A 211 -11.66 2.84 0.69
CA ALA A 211 -11.10 4.02 1.32
C ALA A 211 -11.84 5.27 0.86
N TRP A 212 -11.79 6.26 1.73
CA TRP A 212 -12.55 7.49 1.59
C TRP A 212 -11.67 8.69 1.87
N SER A 213 -11.58 9.59 0.90
CA SER A 213 -10.95 10.89 1.06
C SER A 213 -11.94 11.90 1.65
N PHE A 214 -11.65 12.41 2.85
CA PHE A 214 -12.46 13.46 3.48
C PHE A 214 -12.06 14.86 3.01
N SER A 215 -10.79 15.01 2.63
CA SER A 215 -10.23 16.24 2.08
C SER A 215 -9.04 15.88 1.19
N LYS A 216 -8.50 16.85 0.47
CA LYS A 216 -7.31 16.66 -0.39
C LYS A 216 -6.09 16.05 0.32
N ASN A 217 -6.07 16.12 1.65
CA ASN A 217 -4.93 15.76 2.47
C ASN A 217 -5.26 14.70 3.53
N VAL A 218 -6.51 14.22 3.62
CA VAL A 218 -6.93 13.29 4.67
C VAL A 218 -7.81 12.20 4.08
N SER A 219 -7.39 10.95 4.26
CA SER A 219 -8.18 9.77 3.88
C SER A 219 -8.21 8.74 5.00
N VAL A 220 -9.19 7.85 4.92
CA VAL A 220 -9.25 6.65 5.75
C VAL A 220 -9.40 5.42 4.87
N ILE A 221 -8.75 4.33 5.25
CA ILE A 221 -8.93 3.01 4.67
C ILE A 221 -9.67 2.14 5.69
N PHE A 222 -10.67 1.41 5.24
CA PHE A 222 -11.33 0.33 5.97
C PHE A 222 -11.15 -0.95 5.18
N ALA A 223 -10.41 -1.90 5.73
CA ALA A 223 -10.10 -3.13 5.03
C ALA A 223 -10.11 -4.35 5.95
N ARG A 224 -9.99 -5.52 5.34
CA ARG A 224 -9.86 -6.79 6.01
C ARG A 224 -8.66 -7.52 5.44
N ASP A 225 -7.77 -7.97 6.32
CA ASP A 225 -6.58 -8.73 5.98
C ASP A 225 -6.81 -10.21 6.33
N VAL A 226 -6.84 -11.05 5.30
CA VAL A 226 -6.99 -12.51 5.43
C VAL A 226 -5.62 -13.13 5.28
N PHE A 227 -5.02 -13.55 6.39
CA PHE A 227 -3.71 -14.18 6.37
C PHE A 227 -3.70 -15.51 5.59
N ASN A 228 -2.59 -15.74 4.89
CA ASN A 228 -2.35 -16.98 4.15
C ASN A 228 -2.05 -18.16 5.09
N ALA A 229 -1.53 -17.86 6.29
CA ALA A 229 -1.42 -18.81 7.38
C ALA A 229 -2.78 -19.04 8.06
N ASP A 230 -2.97 -20.19 8.71
CA ASP A 230 -4.20 -20.48 9.48
C ASP A 230 -4.21 -19.75 10.83
N ILE A 231 -4.26 -18.42 10.75
CA ILE A 231 -4.44 -17.51 11.87
C ILE A 231 -5.68 -16.63 11.61
N PRO A 232 -6.28 -16.02 12.65
CA PRO A 232 -7.45 -15.17 12.46
C PRO A 232 -7.13 -13.95 11.60
N SER A 233 -8.05 -13.63 10.70
CA SER A 233 -8.05 -12.37 9.95
C SER A 233 -8.17 -11.16 10.87
N VAL A 234 -7.76 -9.99 10.37
CA VAL A 234 -7.95 -8.71 11.06
C VAL A 234 -8.77 -7.76 10.21
N PHE A 235 -9.53 -6.88 10.86
CA PHE A 235 -10.02 -5.65 10.28
C PHE A 235 -8.98 -4.57 10.53
N THR A 236 -8.65 -3.81 9.49
CA THR A 236 -7.76 -2.68 9.58
C THR A 236 -8.48 -1.37 9.32
N MET A 237 -8.13 -0.36 10.09
CA MET A 237 -8.48 1.03 9.84
C MET A 237 -7.18 1.82 9.78
N GLN A 238 -6.96 2.51 8.66
CA GLN A 238 -5.76 3.32 8.44
C GLN A 238 -6.17 4.77 8.21
N LEU A 239 -5.53 5.70 8.89
CA LEU A 239 -5.74 7.14 8.72
C LEU A 239 -4.48 7.77 8.12
N ASP A 240 -4.64 8.38 6.96
CA ASP A 240 -3.58 9.03 6.21
C ASP A 240 -3.75 10.54 6.26
N ILE A 241 -2.67 11.26 6.58
CA ILE A 241 -2.65 12.73 6.63
C ILE A 241 -1.40 13.28 5.93
N ASN A 242 -1.60 14.01 4.83
CA ASN A 242 -0.55 14.73 4.13
C ASN A 242 -0.44 16.19 4.62
N ILE A 243 0.77 16.61 5.00
CA ILE A 243 1.08 17.94 5.58
C ILE A 243 2.06 18.70 4.67
#